data_AF-A0A5K8A6K3-F1
#
_entry.id   AF-A0A5K8A6K3-F1
#
_cell.length_a   1.000
_cell.length_b   1.000
_cell.length_c   1.000
_cell.angle_alpha   90.00
_cell.angle_beta   90.00
_cell.angle_gamma   90.00
#
_symmetry.space_group_name_H-M   'P 1'
#
loop_
_entity.id
_entity.type
_entity.pdbx_description
1 polymer ?
#
loop_
_entity_poly.entity_id
_entity_poly.type
_entity_poly.pdbx_seq_one_letter_code
_entity_poly.pdbx_strand_id
1 'polypeptide(L)'
;MPTKQLSSQISKGRKDTLIDSVIGNVGATIAFRLGRSDAKEMADIFWPDFSMVDVVRLPNFHGYAKIQQNAQVTPPFSFRTRPLKGRGNAKRSERIRKLSSDRYGTDPATIDAQIRMRRKPWKKD
;
A
#
# COMPACT_ATOMS: atom_id res chain seq x y z
N MET A 1 16.79 5.58 13.23
CA MET A 1 15.38 5.91 13.54
C MET A 1 14.53 4.70 13.19
N PRO A 2 13.92 3.98 14.14
CA PRO A 2 13.10 2.81 13.81
C PRO A 2 11.67 3.27 13.49
N THR A 3 11.32 3.27 12.21
CA THR A 3 10.00 3.69 11.70
C THR A 3 8.99 2.55 11.78
N LYS A 4 8.21 2.48 12.87
CA LYS A 4 6.91 1.79 12.89
C LYS A 4 5.92 2.59 12.03
N GLN A 5 6.02 2.55 10.70
CA GLN A 5 5.26 3.45 9.85
C GLN A 5 3.94 2.86 9.32
N LEU A 6 3.82 1.53 9.14
CA LEU A 6 2.62 0.95 8.55
C LEU A 6 1.65 0.46 9.61
N SER A 7 2.06 -0.48 10.48
CA SER A 7 1.16 -1.04 11.48
C SER A 7 0.73 0.01 12.53
N SER A 8 1.57 1.00 12.85
CA SER A 8 1.22 2.04 13.84
C SER A 8 0.23 3.09 13.32
N GLN A 9 0.24 3.38 12.02
CA GLN A 9 -0.69 4.37 11.43
C GLN A 9 -2.11 3.81 11.31
N ILE A 10 -2.25 2.50 11.11
CA ILE A 10 -3.55 1.81 11.02
C ILE A 10 -4.06 1.39 12.42
N SER A 11 -3.17 1.32 13.41
CA SER A 11 -3.39 0.74 14.76
C SER A 11 -4.31 1.51 15.71
N LYS A 12 -4.81 2.71 15.40
CA LYS A 12 -5.71 3.43 16.32
C LYS A 12 -7.16 2.91 16.19
N GLY A 13 -7.41 1.67 16.63
CA GLY A 13 -8.74 1.26 17.10
C GLY A 13 -9.32 -0.09 16.64
N ARG A 14 -8.85 -0.71 15.54
CA ARG A 14 -9.37 -2.01 15.03
C ARG A 14 -8.26 -2.77 14.31
N LYS A 15 -7.44 -3.51 15.06
CA LYS A 15 -6.12 -3.94 14.61
C LYS A 15 -6.10 -5.13 13.66
N ASP A 16 -6.91 -6.15 13.90
CA ASP A 16 -6.64 -7.42 13.21
C ASP A 16 -7.49 -7.59 11.96
N THR A 17 -8.74 -7.11 11.96
CA THR A 17 -9.65 -7.34 10.82
C THR A 17 -9.41 -6.43 9.63
N LEU A 18 -8.94 -5.21 9.82
CA LEU A 18 -8.84 -4.24 8.73
C LEU A 18 -7.65 -4.53 7.82
N ILE A 19 -6.48 -4.82 8.41
CA ILE A 19 -5.27 -5.12 7.64
C ILE A 19 -5.47 -6.41 6.85
N ASP A 20 -6.03 -7.45 7.48
CA ASP A 20 -6.36 -8.70 6.81
C ASP A 20 -7.38 -8.50 5.68
N SER A 21 -8.41 -7.67 5.91
CA SER A 21 -9.41 -7.34 4.89
C SER A 21 -8.84 -6.54 3.71
N VAL A 22 -7.81 -5.72 3.95
CA VAL A 22 -7.12 -4.99 2.88
C VAL A 22 -6.18 -5.92 2.13
N ILE A 23 -5.37 -6.71 2.85
CA ILE A 23 -4.42 -7.66 2.27
C ILE A 23 -5.13 -8.72 1.41
N GLY A 24 -6.29 -9.22 1.86
CA GLY A 24 -7.08 -10.20 1.12
C GLY A 24 -7.66 -9.68 -0.20
N ASN A 25 -7.79 -8.35 -0.36
CA ASN A 25 -8.43 -7.72 -1.51
C ASN A 25 -7.45 -6.95 -2.42
N VAL A 26 -6.16 -6.85 -2.06
CA VAL A 26 -5.18 -6.16 -2.91
C VAL A 26 -4.66 -7.11 -4.00
N GLY A 27 -4.86 -6.70 -5.25
CA GLY A 27 -4.36 -7.46 -6.39
C GLY A 27 -2.85 -7.31 -6.63
N ALA A 28 -2.19 -6.37 -5.97
CA ALA A 28 -0.74 -6.22 -6.05
C ALA A 28 -0.18 -5.73 -4.72
N THR A 29 0.86 -6.40 -4.24
CA THR A 29 1.62 -6.00 -3.06
C THR A 29 3.07 -5.79 -3.43
N ILE A 30 3.63 -4.65 -3.02
CA ILE A 30 5.02 -4.29 -3.24
C ILE A 30 5.62 -3.86 -1.90
N ALA A 31 6.71 -4.49 -1.50
CA ALA A 31 7.43 -4.18 -0.26
C ALA A 31 8.91 -3.88 -0.54
N PHE A 32 9.41 -2.79 0.04
CA PHE A 32 10.84 -2.51 0.16
C PHE A 32 11.33 -2.99 1.53
N ARG A 33 12.56 -2.64 1.92
CA ARG A 33 13.09 -2.98 3.25
C ARG A 33 12.14 -2.56 4.37
N LEU A 34 11.65 -3.55 5.12
CA LEU A 34 10.80 -3.35 6.30
C LEU A 34 11.57 -3.57 7.61
N GLY A 35 11.05 -3.03 8.70
CA GLY A 35 11.50 -3.38 10.05
C GLY A 35 11.05 -4.78 10.45
N ARG A 36 11.67 -5.37 11.48
CA ARG A 36 11.38 -6.76 11.93
C ARG A 36 9.91 -6.99 12.29
N SER A 37 9.23 -5.99 12.87
CA SER A 37 7.82 -6.10 13.24
C SER A 37 6.93 -6.16 11.99
N ASP A 38 7.05 -5.18 11.10
CA ASP A 38 6.23 -5.11 9.88
C ASP A 38 6.57 -6.28 8.92
N ALA A 39 7.83 -6.71 8.87
CA ALA A 39 8.23 -7.86 8.06
C ALA A 39 7.58 -9.16 8.54
N LYS A 40 7.35 -9.33 9.85
CA LYS A 40 6.68 -10.51 10.40
C LYS A 40 5.23 -10.59 9.91
N GLU A 41 4.52 -9.45 9.92
CA GLU A 41 3.13 -9.36 9.47
C GLU A 41 3.02 -9.54 7.94
N MET A 42 4.06 -9.16 7.18
CA MET A 42 4.02 -9.11 5.72
C MET A 42 4.65 -10.33 5.03
N ALA A 43 5.42 -11.15 5.75
CA ALA A 43 6.16 -12.28 5.18
C ALA A 43 5.24 -13.33 4.53
N ASP A 44 4.05 -13.56 5.10
CA ASP A 44 3.11 -14.58 4.61
C ASP A 44 2.64 -14.31 3.18
N ILE A 45 2.63 -13.04 2.74
CA ILE A 45 2.27 -12.68 1.37
C ILE A 45 3.28 -13.23 0.36
N PHE A 46 4.56 -13.20 0.73
CA PHE A 46 5.68 -13.56 -0.14
C PHE A 46 6.15 -15.00 0.05
N TRP A 47 5.53 -15.75 0.96
CA TRP A 47 5.76 -17.18 1.13
C TRP A 47 5.28 -17.96 -0.11
N PRO A 48 6.00 -19.01 -0.55
CA PRO A 48 7.21 -19.59 0.05
C PRO A 48 8.55 -18.99 -0.42
N ASP A 49 8.53 -18.12 -1.43
CA ASP A 49 9.74 -17.70 -2.13
C ASP A 49 10.63 -16.75 -1.32
N PHE A 50 10.03 -15.92 -0.46
CA PHE A 50 10.75 -15.00 0.41
C PHE A 50 10.32 -15.12 1.86
N SER A 51 11.31 -15.10 2.76
CA SER A 51 11.09 -15.13 4.20
C SER A 51 11.08 -13.73 4.81
N MET A 52 10.63 -13.64 6.06
CA MET A 52 10.75 -12.44 6.87
C MET A 52 12.21 -11.92 6.91
N VAL A 53 13.19 -12.81 6.95
CA VAL A 53 14.62 -12.43 7.04
C VAL A 53 15.06 -11.72 5.75
N ASP A 54 14.56 -12.16 4.60
CA ASP A 54 14.88 -11.58 3.30
C ASP A 54 14.32 -10.17 3.18
N VAL A 55 13.06 -9.97 3.59
CA VAL A 55 12.38 -8.67 3.58
C VAL A 55 13.11 -7.64 4.46
N VAL A 56 13.61 -8.06 5.64
CA VAL A 56 14.37 -7.18 6.55
C VAL A 56 15.75 -6.85 5.99
N ARG A 57 16.37 -7.76 5.24
CA ARG A 57 17.72 -7.62 4.70
C ARG A 57 17.78 -6.97 3.33
N LEU A 58 16.64 -6.60 2.74
CA LEU A 58 16.58 -5.93 1.44
C LEU A 58 17.53 -4.73 1.36
N PRO A 59 18.41 -4.68 0.35
CA PRO A 59 19.23 -3.50 0.08
C PRO A 59 18.36 -2.27 -0.24
N ASN A 60 18.94 -1.08 -0.12
CA ASN A 60 18.27 0.14 -0.59
C ASN A 60 17.94 0.00 -2.08
N PHE A 61 16.75 0.49 -2.48
CA PHE A 61 16.22 0.42 -3.84
C PHE A 61 15.83 -0.97 -4.34
N HIS A 62 15.94 -2.02 -3.52
CA HIS A 62 15.45 -3.36 -3.84
C HIS A 62 14.10 -3.59 -3.15
N GLY A 63 13.25 -4.38 -3.78
CA GLY A 63 11.96 -4.77 -3.22
C GLY A 63 11.47 -6.12 -3.73
N TYR A 64 10.42 -6.62 -3.09
CA TYR A 64 9.65 -7.78 -3.51
C TYR A 64 8.26 -7.36 -3.93
N ALA A 65 7.75 -8.01 -4.97
CA ALA A 65 6.42 -7.76 -5.48
C ALA A 65 5.68 -9.08 -5.73
N LYS A 66 4.39 -9.08 -5.41
CA LYS A 66 3.43 -10.12 -5.79
C LYS A 66 2.28 -9.42 -6.47
N ILE A 67 2.07 -9.71 -7.75
CA ILE A 67 1.14 -8.95 -8.59
C ILE A 67 0.18 -9.94 -9.25
N GLN A 68 -1.08 -9.54 -9.35
CA GLN A 68 -2.07 -10.21 -10.17
C GLN A 68 -2.08 -9.59 -11.55
N GLN A 69 -1.90 -10.42 -12.58
CA GLN A 69 -2.02 -10.04 -13.97
C GLN A 69 -3.11 -10.90 -14.61
N ASN A 70 -4.10 -10.26 -15.24
CA ASN A 70 -5.23 -10.97 -15.89
C ASN A 70 -5.93 -12.01 -15.00
N ALA A 71 -6.19 -11.65 -13.73
CA ALA A 71 -6.77 -12.52 -12.71
C ALA A 71 -5.92 -13.76 -12.32
N GLN A 72 -4.67 -13.86 -12.78
CA GLN A 72 -3.71 -14.86 -12.32
C GLN A 72 -2.70 -14.23 -11.36
N VAL A 73 -2.42 -14.91 -10.25
CA VAL A 73 -1.40 -14.50 -9.29
C VAL A 73 -0.03 -14.91 -9.83
N THR A 74 0.88 -13.96 -9.98
CA THR A 74 2.27 -14.28 -10.28
C THR A 74 2.98 -14.76 -9.01
N PRO A 75 3.96 -15.68 -9.11
CA PRO A 75 4.89 -15.91 -8.03
C PRO A 75 5.53 -14.58 -7.58
N PRO A 76 5.78 -14.41 -6.26
CA PRO A 76 6.60 -13.31 -5.77
C PRO A 76 7.92 -13.20 -6.53
N PHE A 77 8.34 -11.98 -6.87
CA PHE A 77 9.62 -11.74 -7.52
C PHE A 77 10.34 -10.54 -6.91
N SER A 78 11.67 -10.52 -7.06
CA SER A 78 12.49 -9.40 -6.64
C SER A 78 12.68 -8.40 -7.78
N PHE A 79 12.79 -7.12 -7.44
CA PHE A 79 13.07 -6.05 -8.40
C PHE A 79 13.98 -5.00 -7.79
N ARG A 80 14.61 -4.21 -8.67
CA ARG A 80 15.44 -3.07 -8.29
C ARG A 80 14.94 -1.81 -8.97
N THR A 81 14.78 -0.76 -8.17
CA THR A 81 14.48 0.59 -8.63
C THR A 81 15.74 1.37 -8.93
N ARG A 82 15.64 2.34 -9.84
CA ARG A 82 16.70 3.29 -10.07
C ARG A 82 16.60 4.42 -9.03
N PRO A 83 17.71 4.87 -8.44
CA PRO A 83 17.67 6.05 -7.60
C PRO A 83 17.14 7.23 -8.40
N LEU A 84 16.28 8.03 -7.78
CA LEU A 84 15.79 9.27 -8.37
C LEU A 84 16.99 10.17 -8.65
N LYS A 85 17.19 10.55 -9.91
CA LYS A 85 18.25 11.47 -10.30
C LYS A 85 17.79 12.90 -10.07
N GLY A 86 18.59 13.68 -9.35
CA GLY A 86 18.38 15.12 -9.13
C GLY A 86 17.59 15.47 -7.86
N ARG A 87 17.60 16.76 -7.51
CA ARG A 87 16.76 17.30 -6.44
C ARG A 87 15.34 17.53 -6.98
N GLY A 88 14.33 17.16 -6.19
CA GLY A 88 12.94 17.46 -6.52
C GLY A 88 12.73 18.96 -6.70
N ASN A 89 11.95 19.35 -7.71
CA ASN A 89 11.58 20.76 -7.92
C ASN A 89 10.27 21.06 -7.19
N ALA A 90 10.36 21.76 -6.06
CA ALA A 90 9.22 22.07 -5.20
C ALA A 90 8.10 22.81 -5.94
N LYS A 91 8.45 23.81 -6.77
CA LYS A 91 7.48 24.55 -7.60
C LYS A 91 6.78 23.62 -8.60
N ARG A 92 7.52 22.68 -9.20
CA ARG A 92 6.94 21.70 -10.12
C ARG A 92 6.01 20.73 -9.38
N SER A 93 6.40 20.22 -8.22
CA SER A 93 5.55 19.30 -7.45
C SER A 93 4.26 19.97 -6.97
N GLU A 94 4.32 21.22 -6.53
CA GLU A 94 3.13 21.98 -6.13
C GLU A 94 2.17 22.19 -7.31
N ARG A 95 2.69 22.59 -8.48
CA ARG A 95 1.89 22.71 -9.71
C ARG A 95 1.22 21.38 -10.09
N ILE A 96 1.95 20.28 -10.07
CA ILE A 96 1.40 18.95 -10.39
C ILE A 96 0.30 18.57 -9.39
N ARG A 97 0.52 18.81 -8.09
CA ARG A 97 -0.47 18.52 -7.05
C ARG A 97 -1.75 19.34 -7.25
N LYS A 98 -1.63 20.63 -7.54
CA LYS A 98 -2.76 21.51 -7.83
C LYS A 98 -3.52 21.05 -9.07
N LEU A 99 -2.83 20.82 -10.19
CA LEU A 99 -3.44 20.32 -11.43
C LEU A 99 -4.17 18.98 -11.24
N SER A 100 -3.59 18.07 -10.45
CA SER A 100 -4.23 16.79 -10.13
C SER A 100 -5.47 16.98 -9.27
N SER A 101 -5.41 17.84 -8.25
CA SER A 101 -6.55 18.18 -7.40
C SER A 101 -7.66 18.87 -8.18
N ASP A 102 -7.33 19.78 -9.10
CA ASP A 102 -8.32 20.49 -9.92
C ASP A 102 -8.98 19.54 -10.94
N ARG A 103 -8.25 18.55 -11.46
CA ARG A 103 -8.74 17.59 -12.46
C ARG A 103 -9.50 16.40 -11.86
N TYR A 104 -9.00 15.85 -10.76
CA TYR A 104 -9.48 14.58 -10.18
C TYR A 104 -10.00 14.73 -8.75
N GLY A 105 -9.69 15.85 -8.08
CA GLY A 105 -10.22 16.13 -6.76
C GLY A 105 -11.73 16.32 -6.83
N THR A 106 -12.42 15.73 -5.86
CA THR A 106 -13.85 15.89 -5.67
C THR A 106 -14.07 16.30 -4.23
N ASP A 107 -15.04 17.17 -4.00
CA ASP A 107 -15.44 17.57 -2.66
C ASP A 107 -15.80 16.31 -1.82
N PRO A 108 -15.21 16.14 -0.62
CA PRO A 108 -15.47 14.98 0.23
C PRO A 108 -16.95 14.75 0.51
N ALA A 109 -17.76 15.82 0.70
CA ALA A 109 -19.19 15.67 0.97
C ALA A 109 -19.94 15.07 -0.22
N THR A 110 -19.53 15.42 -1.44
CA THR A 110 -20.04 14.81 -2.68
C THR A 110 -19.72 13.31 -2.75
N ILE A 111 -18.48 12.91 -2.41
CA ILE A 111 -18.08 11.49 -2.36
C ILE A 111 -18.88 10.74 -1.28
N ASP A 112 -19.03 11.33 -0.10
CA ASP A 112 -19.80 10.72 1.00
C ASP A 112 -21.27 10.54 0.60
N ALA A 113 -21.87 11.51 -0.08
CA ALA A 113 -23.23 11.39 -0.61
C ALA A 113 -23.34 10.23 -1.62
N GLN A 114 -22.40 10.12 -2.56
CA GLN A 114 -22.35 9.01 -3.52
C GLN A 114 -22.19 7.65 -2.85
N ILE A 115 -21.32 7.56 -1.82
CA ILE A 115 -21.13 6.34 -1.03
C ILE A 115 -22.45 5.97 -0.32
N ARG A 116 -23.12 6.94 0.32
CA ARG A 116 -24.42 6.72 0.99
C ARG A 116 -25.48 6.22 0.01
N MET A 117 -25.59 6.81 -1.18
CA MET A 117 -26.56 6.38 -2.20
C MET A 117 -26.30 4.95 -2.70
N ARG A 118 -25.04 4.56 -2.88
CA ARG A 118 -24.66 3.22 -3.33
C ARG A 118 -24.82 2.16 -2.23
N ARG A 119 -24.89 2.58 -0.97
CA ARG A 119 -25.01 1.68 0.17
C ARG A 119 -26.43 1.13 0.23
N LYS A 120 -26.65 -0.06 -0.35
CA LYS A 120 -27.87 -0.84 -0.04
C LYS A 120 -27.80 -1.28 1.42
N PRO A 121 -28.79 -0.91 2.28
CA PRO A 121 -28.83 -1.43 3.64
C PRO A 121 -29.05 -2.95 3.57
N TRP A 122 -28.10 -3.71 4.13
CA TRP A 122 -28.10 -5.17 4.10
C TRP A 122 -29.13 -5.79 5.07
N LYS A 123 -29.65 -5.00 6.02
CA LYS A 123 -30.81 -5.34 6.84
C LYS A 123 -31.81 -4.19 6.80
N LYS A 124 -33.07 -4.52 6.57
CA LYS A 124 -34.21 -3.68 6.94
C LYS A 124 -34.51 -3.99 8.41
N ASP A 125 -34.77 -2.97 9.20
CA ASP A 125 -35.29 -3.11 10.56
C ASP A 125 -36.60 -3.92 10.55
#